data_AF-A0A7K5XMN3-F1
#
_entry.id   AF-A0A7K5XMN3-F1
#
_cell.length_a   1.000
_cell.length_b   1.000
_cell.length_c   1.000
_cell.angle_alpha   90.00
_cell.angle_beta   90.00
_cell.angle_gamma   90.00
#
_symmetry.space_group_name_H-M   'P 1'
#
loop_
_entity.id
_entity.type
_entity.pdbx_description
1 polymer ?
#
loop_
_entity_poly.entity_id
_entity_poly.type
_entity_poly.pdbx_seq_one_letter_code
_entity_poly.pdbx_strand_id
1 'polypeptide(L)'
;MPAPATPHTRLRHGAPTLLLLLTALATTLACHHLRPQDTTFAWDSIKTLKAMAPSPTQPCQHQQPPFPFPDTLLHNSHPQQAAATARHILDNLFATLSGQSTPHHWDDQARQRLLNNLHHYIHHLERCLPANRMLIKGQRRRNRTLAINKYFRRIHNFLHTHNHSACAWDHVRLEVRASFQRVDTLIRQMK
;
A
#
# COMPACT_ATOMS: atom_id res chain seq x y z
N MET A 1 -5.18 25.12 -66.43
CA MET A 1 -5.64 25.65 -65.13
C MET A 1 -5.12 24.74 -64.03
N PRO A 2 -4.24 25.20 -63.14
CA PRO A 2 -3.75 24.40 -62.02
C PRO A 2 -4.76 24.43 -60.85
N ALA A 3 -5.01 23.28 -60.24
CA ALA A 3 -5.89 23.13 -59.08
C ALA A 3 -5.23 23.73 -57.81
N PRO A 4 -5.99 24.30 -56.85
CA PRO A 4 -5.42 24.82 -55.63
C PRO A 4 -5.09 23.68 -54.65
N ALA A 5 -3.85 23.67 -54.17
CA ALA A 5 -3.42 22.80 -53.08
C ALA A 5 -4.08 23.23 -51.76
N THR A 6 -4.78 22.30 -51.10
CA THR A 6 -5.30 22.47 -49.75
C THR A 6 -4.18 22.58 -48.72
N PRO A 7 -4.20 23.54 -47.78
CA PRO A 7 -3.23 23.57 -46.70
C PRO A 7 -3.52 22.43 -45.73
N HIS A 8 -2.60 21.48 -45.62
CA HIS A 8 -2.59 20.53 -44.51
C HIS A 8 -2.29 21.29 -43.22
N THR A 9 -3.33 21.57 -42.44
CA THR A 9 -3.23 22.04 -41.06
C THR A 9 -2.49 20.96 -40.27
N ARG A 10 -1.19 21.17 -40.04
CA ARG A 10 -0.43 20.38 -39.08
C ARG A 10 -1.05 20.59 -37.71
N LEU A 11 -1.85 19.62 -37.25
CA LEU A 11 -2.37 19.61 -35.89
C LEU A 11 -1.18 19.58 -34.93
N ARG A 12 -1.08 20.68 -34.19
CA ARG A 12 -0.02 21.06 -33.28
C ARG A 12 0.19 19.97 -32.22
N HIS A 13 1.42 19.46 -32.10
CA HIS A 13 1.87 18.58 -31.01
C HIS A 13 1.70 19.17 -29.59
N GLY A 14 1.10 20.37 -29.45
CA GLY A 14 0.80 21.05 -28.19
C GLY A 14 -0.42 20.49 -27.43
N ALA A 15 -1.42 19.94 -28.13
CA ALA A 15 -2.59 19.34 -27.47
C ALA A 15 -2.25 18.11 -26.59
N PRO A 16 -1.45 17.13 -27.06
CA PRO A 16 -1.09 15.98 -26.22
C PRO A 16 -0.15 16.35 -25.06
N THR A 17 0.75 17.32 -25.24
CA THR A 17 1.64 17.80 -24.17
C THR A 17 0.87 18.56 -23.08
N LEU A 18 -0.08 19.41 -23.45
CA LEU A 18 -0.96 20.09 -22.49
C LEU A 18 -1.81 19.10 -21.69
N LEU A 19 -2.37 18.08 -22.34
CA LEU A 19 -3.15 17.03 -21.68
C LEU A 19 -2.31 16.26 -20.66
N LEU A 20 -1.07 15.88 -21.01
CA LEU A 20 -0.14 15.22 -20.10
C LEU A 20 0.19 16.10 -18.87
N LEU A 21 0.45 17.39 -19.07
CA LEU A 21 0.72 18.33 -17.99
C LEU A 21 -0.49 18.47 -17.04
N LEU A 22 -1.70 18.60 -17.59
CA LEU A 22 -2.93 18.68 -16.79
C LEU A 22 -3.16 17.40 -15.96
N THR A 23 -2.91 16.21 -16.53
CA THR A 23 -3.02 14.96 -15.77
C THR A 23 -1.98 14.85 -14.65
N ALA A 24 -0.75 15.32 -14.89
CA ALA A 24 0.30 15.35 -13.87
C ALA A 24 -0.08 16.28 -12.71
N LEU A 25 -0.53 17.51 -13.02
CA LEU A 25 -1.00 18.48 -12.03
C LEU A 25 -2.22 17.99 -11.24
N ALA A 26 -3.18 17.33 -11.89
CA ALA A 26 -4.33 16.74 -11.20
C ALA A 26 -3.92 15.64 -10.21
N THR A 27 -2.96 14.79 -10.59
CA THR A 27 -2.49 13.69 -9.73
C THR A 27 -1.65 14.19 -8.55
N THR A 28 -0.80 15.20 -8.73
CA THR A 28 -0.05 15.81 -7.62
C THR A 28 -1.01 16.47 -6.63
N LEU A 29 -1.96 17.27 -7.13
CA LEU A 29 -2.97 17.93 -6.31
C LEU A 29 -3.82 16.92 -5.53
N ALA A 30 -4.22 15.82 -6.17
CA ALA A 30 -4.91 14.72 -5.50
C ALA A 30 -4.07 14.16 -4.33
N CYS A 31 -2.79 13.83 -4.55
CA CYS A 31 -1.90 13.34 -3.48
C CYS A 31 -1.82 14.29 -2.27
N HIS A 32 -1.70 15.60 -2.51
CA HIS A 32 -1.62 16.58 -1.43
C HIS A 32 -2.91 16.65 -0.61
N HIS A 33 -4.09 16.55 -1.25
CA HIS A 33 -5.39 16.58 -0.56
C HIS A 33 -5.76 15.28 0.16
N LEU A 34 -5.22 14.13 -0.27
CA LEU A 34 -5.39 12.87 0.43
C LEU A 34 -4.84 12.92 1.86
N ARG A 35 -3.63 13.47 2.04
CA ARG A 35 -2.92 13.43 3.32
C ARG A 35 -3.74 13.97 4.51
N PRO A 36 -4.39 15.14 4.46
CA PRO A 36 -5.25 15.63 5.54
C PRO A 36 -6.34 14.65 5.97
N GLN A 37 -6.94 13.91 5.03
CA GLN A 37 -8.01 12.94 5.28
C GLN A 37 -7.49 11.64 5.92
N ASP A 38 -6.18 11.41 5.79
CA ASP A 38 -5.56 10.12 6.03
C ASP A 38 -4.73 10.03 7.32
N THR A 39 -4.58 11.15 8.04
CA THR A 39 -3.65 11.25 9.17
C THR A 39 -3.96 10.29 10.33
N THR A 40 -5.20 9.81 10.46
CA THR A 40 -5.61 8.88 11.53
C THR A 40 -5.68 7.43 11.06
N PHE A 41 -5.71 7.16 9.75
CA PHE A 41 -5.99 5.83 9.18
C PHE A 41 -5.14 4.73 9.80
N ALA A 42 -3.82 4.93 9.90
CA ALA A 42 -2.90 3.94 10.42
C ALA A 42 -3.16 3.65 11.91
N TRP A 43 -3.45 4.69 12.71
CA TRP A 43 -3.70 4.55 14.14
C TRP A 43 -5.06 3.93 14.43
N ASP A 44 -6.08 4.29 13.66
CA ASP A 44 -7.41 3.68 13.73
C ASP A 44 -7.35 2.19 13.34
N SER A 45 -6.53 1.85 12.35
CA SER A 45 -6.27 0.46 11.94
C SER A 45 -5.54 -0.33 13.04
N ILE A 46 -4.54 0.26 13.70
CA ILE A 46 -3.85 -0.35 14.85
C ILE A 46 -4.81 -0.55 16.04
N LYS A 47 -5.67 0.42 16.32
CA LYS A 47 -6.70 0.32 17.37
C LYS A 47 -7.66 -0.83 17.08
N THR A 48 -8.11 -0.94 15.84
CA THR A 48 -9.00 -2.03 15.39
C THR A 48 -8.29 -3.38 15.45
N LEU A 49 -7.04 -3.47 15.02
CA LEU A 49 -6.19 -4.67 15.14
C LEU A 49 -6.06 -5.14 16.58
N LYS A 50 -5.86 -4.21 17.54
CA LYS A 50 -5.78 -4.52 18.97
C LYS A 50 -7.09 -5.07 19.53
N ALA A 51 -8.23 -4.53 19.08
CA ALA A 51 -9.55 -5.02 19.46
C ALA A 51 -9.85 -6.40 18.85
N MET A 52 -9.45 -6.61 17.59
CA MET A 52 -9.62 -7.87 16.85
C MET A 52 -8.78 -9.01 17.44
N ALA A 53 -7.52 -8.73 17.79
CA ALA A 53 -6.56 -9.72 18.25
C ALA A 53 -5.84 -9.20 19.51
N PRO A 54 -6.44 -9.36 20.69
CA PRO A 54 -5.78 -9.05 21.95
C PRO A 54 -4.48 -9.83 22.09
N SER A 55 -3.51 -9.26 22.83
CA SER A 55 -2.28 -10.01 23.13
C SER A 55 -2.63 -11.25 23.95
N PRO A 56 -1.97 -12.40 23.70
CA PRO A 56 -2.19 -13.61 24.48
C PRO A 56 -1.79 -13.41 25.94
N THR A 57 -2.44 -14.11 26.85
CA THR A 57 -2.19 -14.06 28.31
C THR A 57 -0.82 -14.63 28.67
N GLN A 58 -0.37 -15.66 27.95
CA GLN A 58 0.99 -16.17 28.01
C GLN A 58 1.77 -15.68 26.78
N PRO A 59 2.92 -15.01 26.97
CA PRO A 59 3.72 -14.57 25.84
C PRO A 59 4.25 -15.79 25.08
N CYS A 60 4.10 -15.78 23.76
CA CYS A 60 4.82 -16.72 22.92
C CYS A 60 6.33 -16.48 23.10
N GLN A 61 7.15 -17.53 23.02
CA GLN A 61 8.59 -17.36 22.95
C GLN A 61 8.91 -16.55 21.69
N HIS A 62 9.19 -15.26 21.87
CA HIS A 62 9.53 -14.35 20.80
C HIS A 62 10.98 -14.63 20.39
N GLN A 63 11.21 -15.71 19.64
CA GLN A 63 12.36 -15.69 18.74
C GLN A 63 12.12 -14.53 17.80
N GLN A 64 13.11 -13.64 17.68
CA GLN A 64 12.99 -12.44 16.86
C GLN A 64 12.48 -12.85 15.47
N PRO A 65 11.26 -12.43 15.08
CA PRO A 65 10.65 -12.97 13.88
C PRO A 65 11.55 -12.65 12.67
N PRO A 66 11.78 -13.61 11.75
CA PRO A 66 12.80 -13.49 10.71
C PRO A 66 12.32 -12.63 9.53
N PHE A 67 11.64 -11.51 9.81
CA PHE A 67 11.06 -10.61 8.81
C PHE A 67 11.77 -9.25 8.83
N PRO A 68 13.08 -9.18 8.51
CA PRO A 68 13.73 -7.89 8.40
C PRO A 68 13.01 -7.09 7.30
N PHE A 69 12.40 -5.98 7.70
CA PHE A 69 11.74 -5.08 6.79
C PHE A 69 12.81 -4.31 6.00
N PRO A 70 12.69 -4.18 4.66
CA PRO A 70 13.66 -3.44 3.90
C PRO A 70 13.41 -1.92 4.04
N ASP A 71 14.07 -1.28 5.00
CA ASP A 71 13.88 0.15 5.36
C ASP A 71 14.11 1.13 4.19
N THR A 72 14.83 0.70 3.15
CA THR A 72 14.97 1.46 1.89
C THR A 72 13.61 1.72 1.20
N LEU A 73 12.56 0.95 1.53
CA LEU A 73 11.19 1.20 1.10
C LEU A 73 10.59 2.47 1.72
N LEU A 74 11.02 2.86 2.92
CA LEU A 74 10.54 4.08 3.59
C LEU A 74 11.16 5.36 3.02
N HIS A 75 12.19 5.25 2.18
CA HIS A 75 12.87 6.39 1.60
C HIS A 75 12.29 6.72 0.22
N ASN A 76 11.29 7.61 0.14
CA ASN A 76 10.63 7.94 -1.12
C ASN A 76 11.05 9.32 -1.64
N SER A 77 11.26 9.41 -2.95
CA SER A 77 11.69 10.66 -3.58
C SER A 77 10.51 11.55 -3.98
N HIS A 78 9.29 11.01 -4.07
CA HIS A 78 8.08 11.72 -4.53
C HIS A 78 6.82 11.18 -3.83
N PRO A 79 5.76 11.98 -3.65
CA PRO A 79 4.50 11.56 -3.01
C PRO A 79 3.85 10.31 -3.61
N GLN A 80 3.82 10.21 -4.93
CA GLN A 80 3.23 9.07 -5.64
C GLN A 80 3.98 7.77 -5.35
N GLN A 81 5.29 7.84 -5.11
CA GLN A 81 6.10 6.68 -4.74
C GLN A 81 5.79 6.20 -3.31
N ALA A 82 5.59 7.15 -2.38
CA ALA A 82 5.16 6.85 -1.03
C ALA A 82 3.76 6.22 -1.03
N ALA A 83 2.81 6.81 -1.77
CA ALA A 83 1.46 6.29 -1.94
C ALA A 83 1.46 4.88 -2.58
N ALA A 84 2.27 4.63 -3.61
CA ALA A 84 2.39 3.32 -4.24
C ALA A 84 2.96 2.27 -3.27
N THR A 85 3.97 2.66 -2.48
CA THR A 85 4.58 1.78 -1.46
C THR A 85 3.56 1.46 -0.36
N ALA A 86 2.84 2.47 0.14
CA ALA A 86 1.78 2.30 1.14
C ALA A 86 0.69 1.37 0.63
N ARG A 87 0.17 1.62 -0.59
CA ARG A 87 -0.84 0.78 -1.23
C ARG A 87 -0.40 -0.68 -1.33
N HIS A 88 0.84 -0.93 -1.76
CA HIS A 88 1.36 -2.31 -1.85
C HIS A 88 1.51 -2.99 -0.49
N ILE A 89 1.89 -2.26 0.56
CA ILE A 89 1.90 -2.82 1.93
C ILE A 89 0.48 -3.18 2.34
N LEU A 90 -0.49 -2.28 2.13
CA LEU A 90 -1.89 -2.50 2.50
C LEU A 90 -2.55 -3.63 1.70
N ASP A 91 -2.25 -3.77 0.40
CA ASP A 91 -2.70 -4.89 -0.43
C ASP A 91 -2.28 -6.24 0.19
N ASN A 92 -1.02 -6.33 0.63
CA ASN A 92 -0.50 -7.56 1.26
C ASN A 92 -1.07 -7.79 2.66
N LEU A 93 -1.31 -6.72 3.45
CA LEU A 93 -2.01 -6.83 4.73
C LEU A 93 -3.43 -7.34 4.54
N PHE A 94 -4.16 -6.80 3.56
CA PHE A 94 -5.50 -7.28 3.22
C PHE A 94 -5.47 -8.76 2.85
N ALA A 95 -4.56 -9.20 1.98
CA ALA A 95 -4.40 -10.61 1.62
C ALA A 95 -4.06 -11.51 2.82
N THR A 96 -3.22 -11.03 3.74
CA THR A 96 -2.84 -11.77 4.95
C THR A 96 -4.03 -11.92 5.91
N LEU A 97 -4.75 -10.83 6.16
CA LEU A 97 -5.83 -10.78 7.15
C LEU A 97 -7.15 -11.37 6.63
N SER A 98 -7.34 -11.45 5.31
CA SER A 98 -8.52 -12.08 4.69
C SER A 98 -8.43 -13.61 4.59
N GLY A 99 -7.27 -14.20 4.87
CA GLY A 99 -7.06 -15.65 4.82
C GLY A 99 -7.98 -16.43 5.78
N GLN A 100 -8.36 -17.65 5.40
CA GLN A 100 -9.24 -18.52 6.20
C GLN A 100 -8.54 -19.08 7.45
N SER A 101 -7.22 -19.17 7.43
CA SER A 101 -6.42 -19.72 8.52
C SER A 101 -6.17 -18.75 9.68
N THR A 102 -6.86 -17.60 9.72
CA THR A 102 -6.77 -16.67 10.86
C THR A 102 -7.28 -17.33 12.15
N PRO A 103 -6.72 -17.04 13.34
CA PRO A 103 -7.12 -17.70 14.57
C PRO A 103 -8.60 -17.50 14.89
N HIS A 104 -9.29 -18.59 15.27
CA HIS A 104 -10.72 -18.58 15.61
C HIS A 104 -11.10 -17.68 16.79
N HIS A 105 -10.16 -17.38 17.68
CA HIS A 105 -10.40 -16.53 18.84
C HIS A 105 -10.29 -15.02 18.54
N TRP A 106 -9.97 -14.65 17.29
CA TRP A 106 -10.01 -13.25 16.86
C TRP A 106 -11.46 -12.80 16.66
N ASP A 107 -11.75 -11.55 16.97
CA ASP A 107 -13.09 -10.98 16.79
C ASP A 107 -13.38 -10.75 15.30
N ASP A 108 -14.30 -11.54 14.75
CA ASP A 108 -14.65 -11.49 13.32
C ASP A 108 -15.26 -10.16 12.90
N GLN A 109 -16.03 -9.48 13.76
CA GLN A 109 -16.63 -8.20 13.41
C GLN A 109 -15.56 -7.09 13.31
N ALA A 110 -14.62 -7.05 14.26
CA ALA A 110 -13.46 -6.18 14.23
C ALA A 110 -12.57 -6.47 13.01
N ARG A 111 -12.39 -7.76 12.66
CA ARG A 111 -11.69 -8.17 11.45
C ARG A 111 -12.35 -7.65 10.18
N GLN A 112 -13.67 -7.82 10.03
CA GLN A 112 -14.40 -7.31 8.86
C GLN A 112 -14.32 -5.79 8.76
N ARG A 113 -14.46 -5.06 9.89
CA ARG A 113 -14.24 -3.61 9.92
C ARG A 113 -12.85 -3.23 9.45
N LEU A 114 -11.81 -3.93 9.91
CA LEU A 114 -10.43 -3.67 9.49
C LEU A 114 -10.25 -3.93 7.99
N LEU A 115 -10.76 -5.04 7.46
CA LEU A 115 -10.68 -5.38 6.04
C LEU A 115 -11.42 -4.35 5.16
N ASN A 116 -12.60 -3.90 5.57
CA ASN A 116 -13.34 -2.86 4.86
C ASN A 116 -12.58 -1.54 4.85
N ASN A 117 -12.02 -1.12 6.00
CA ASN A 117 -11.20 0.08 6.09
C ASN A 117 -9.95 0.00 5.19
N LEU A 118 -9.26 -1.15 5.19
CA LEU A 118 -8.13 -1.41 4.30
C LEU A 118 -8.53 -1.28 2.83
N HIS A 119 -9.63 -1.92 2.44
CA HIS A 119 -10.14 -1.90 1.06
C HIS A 119 -10.48 -0.47 0.60
N HIS A 120 -11.22 0.28 1.40
CA HIS A 120 -11.56 1.67 1.10
C HIS A 120 -10.32 2.55 0.97
N TYR A 121 -9.35 2.38 1.86
CA TYR A 121 -8.14 3.19 1.85
C TYR A 121 -7.20 2.83 0.70
N ILE A 122 -7.12 1.55 0.31
CA ILE A 122 -6.41 1.12 -0.91
C ILE A 122 -6.98 1.84 -2.14
N HIS A 123 -8.31 1.91 -2.27
CA HIS A 123 -8.96 2.66 -3.35
C HIS A 123 -8.78 4.17 -3.22
N HIS A 124 -8.70 4.69 -2.00
CA HIS A 124 -8.40 6.10 -1.77
C HIS A 124 -7.03 6.45 -2.37
N LEU A 125 -5.99 5.67 -2.05
CA LEU A 125 -4.63 5.86 -2.55
C LEU A 125 -4.51 5.82 -4.08
N GLU A 126 -5.42 5.14 -4.79
CA GLU A 126 -5.41 5.09 -6.26
C GLU A 126 -5.58 6.47 -6.90
N ARG A 127 -6.26 7.42 -6.23
CA ARG A 127 -6.42 8.79 -6.72
C ARG A 127 -5.10 9.56 -6.78
N CYS A 128 -4.12 9.18 -5.96
CA CYS A 128 -2.76 9.73 -5.96
C CYS A 128 -1.87 9.05 -7.02
N LEU A 129 -2.28 7.91 -7.57
CA LEU A 129 -1.48 7.16 -8.52
C LEU A 129 -1.81 7.60 -9.96
N PRO A 130 -0.81 7.74 -10.85
CA PRO A 130 -1.09 8.07 -12.24
C PRO A 130 -1.93 6.97 -12.90
N ALA A 131 -2.98 7.37 -13.63
CA ALA A 131 -3.88 6.46 -14.33
C ALA A 131 -3.14 5.50 -15.27
N ASN A 132 -2.02 5.96 -15.83
CA ASN A 132 -1.20 5.16 -16.71
C ASN A 132 -0.14 4.39 -15.91
N ARG A 133 -0.48 3.19 -15.41
CA ARG A 133 0.46 2.25 -14.75
C ARG A 133 1.69 1.94 -15.61
N MET A 134 1.63 2.22 -16.93
CA MET A 134 2.68 1.98 -17.92
C MET A 134 3.77 3.06 -18.02
N LEU A 135 3.53 4.31 -17.59
CA LEU A 135 4.50 5.40 -17.83
C LEU A 135 5.72 5.37 -16.90
N ILE A 136 5.70 4.56 -15.84
CA ILE A 136 6.87 4.34 -14.97
C ILE A 136 7.15 2.83 -14.89
N LYS A 137 7.63 2.27 -15.99
CA LYS A 137 8.32 0.96 -16.04
C LYS A 137 9.79 1.10 -15.61
N GLY A 138 10.08 1.92 -14.61
CA GLY A 138 11.44 2.06 -14.08
C GLY A 138 11.85 0.82 -13.29
N GLN A 139 13.05 0.30 -13.54
CA GLN A 139 13.62 -0.84 -12.80
C GLN A 139 13.53 -0.65 -11.27
N ARG A 140 13.70 0.59 -10.79
CA ARG A 140 13.57 0.96 -9.37
C ARG A 140 12.19 0.65 -8.78
N ARG A 141 11.09 0.89 -9.52
CA ARG A 141 9.73 0.57 -9.07
C ARG A 141 9.53 -0.95 -8.97
N ARG A 142 9.96 -1.69 -10.00
CA ARG A 142 9.90 -3.16 -10.01
C ARG A 142 10.67 -3.76 -8.84
N ASN A 143 11.87 -3.25 -8.55
CA ASN A 143 12.69 -3.69 -7.44
C ASN A 143 12.00 -3.45 -6.09
N ARG A 144 11.32 -2.30 -5.91
CA ARG A 144 10.54 -2.01 -4.70
C ARG A 144 9.36 -2.96 -4.52
N THR A 145 8.55 -3.15 -5.56
CA THR A 145 7.43 -4.11 -5.53
C THR A 145 7.94 -5.51 -5.20
N LEU A 146 9.05 -5.94 -5.80
CA LEU A 146 9.67 -7.24 -5.51
C LEU A 146 10.15 -7.34 -4.05
N ALA A 147 10.73 -6.27 -3.50
CA ALA A 147 11.18 -6.24 -2.11
C ALA A 147 10.00 -6.37 -1.12
N ILE A 148 8.90 -5.67 -1.37
CA ILE A 148 7.66 -5.79 -0.58
C ILE A 148 7.12 -7.22 -0.67
N ASN A 149 7.00 -7.76 -1.88
CA ASN A 149 6.50 -9.13 -2.08
C ASN A 149 7.40 -10.19 -1.43
N LYS A 150 8.73 -9.99 -1.45
CA LYS A 150 9.68 -10.85 -0.73
C LYS A 150 9.46 -10.79 0.79
N TYR A 151 9.24 -9.60 1.34
CA TYR A 151 8.96 -9.41 2.77
C TYR A 151 7.68 -10.15 3.19
N PHE A 152 6.56 -9.92 2.50
CA PHE A 152 5.29 -10.59 2.84
C PHE A 152 5.30 -12.09 2.56
N ARG A 153 6.02 -12.55 1.52
CA ARG A 153 6.22 -13.98 1.30
C ARG A 153 6.92 -14.66 2.48
N ARG A 154 7.88 -14.00 3.15
CA ARG A 154 8.51 -14.57 4.35
C ARG A 154 7.49 -14.73 5.48
N ILE A 155 6.59 -13.76 5.65
CA ILE A 155 5.49 -13.82 6.63
C ILE A 155 4.57 -15.00 6.34
N HIS A 156 4.11 -15.14 5.09
CA HIS A 156 3.27 -16.28 4.70
C HIS A 156 3.98 -17.63 4.86
N ASN A 157 5.25 -17.72 4.45
CA ASN A 157 6.04 -18.94 4.65
C ASN A 157 6.15 -19.30 6.13
N PHE A 158 6.39 -18.33 7.01
CA PHE A 158 6.45 -18.56 8.45
C PHE A 158 5.11 -19.06 9.00
N LEU A 159 3.99 -18.49 8.58
CA LEU A 159 2.67 -19.02 8.96
C LEU A 159 2.51 -20.48 8.52
N HIS A 160 2.91 -20.81 7.29
CA HIS A 160 2.85 -22.18 6.78
C HIS A 160 3.75 -23.14 7.55
N THR A 161 5.03 -22.79 7.79
CA THR A 161 5.96 -23.69 8.51
C THR A 161 5.59 -23.89 9.98
N HIS A 162 4.80 -22.98 10.56
CA HIS A 162 4.29 -23.07 11.93
C HIS A 162 2.81 -23.46 11.98
N ASN A 163 2.29 -24.07 10.90
CA ASN A 163 0.94 -24.62 10.78
C ASN A 163 -0.17 -23.65 11.22
N HIS A 164 0.00 -22.35 10.94
CA HIS A 164 -0.95 -21.30 11.35
C HIS A 164 -1.30 -21.33 12.85
N SER A 165 -0.34 -21.75 13.70
CA SER A 165 -0.53 -21.77 15.15
C SER A 165 -0.87 -20.39 15.72
N ALA A 166 -1.54 -20.35 16.87
CA ALA A 166 -1.87 -19.10 17.56
C ALA A 166 -0.61 -18.24 17.82
N CYS A 167 0.51 -18.86 18.19
CA CYS A 167 1.76 -18.15 18.38
C CYS A 167 2.37 -17.61 17.09
N ALA A 168 2.26 -18.32 15.97
CA ALA A 168 2.70 -17.78 14.69
C ALA A 168 1.89 -16.54 14.29
N TRP A 169 0.58 -16.59 14.51
CA TRP A 169 -0.30 -15.45 14.27
C TRP A 169 -0.06 -14.28 15.22
N ASP A 170 0.38 -14.51 16.45
CA ASP A 170 0.78 -13.42 17.35
C ASP A 170 2.00 -12.66 16.81
N HIS A 171 3.00 -13.38 16.26
CA HIS A 171 4.13 -12.73 15.57
C HIS A 171 3.67 -11.95 14.33
N VAL A 172 2.78 -12.52 13.53
CA VAL A 172 2.23 -11.82 12.35
C VAL A 172 1.44 -10.59 12.78
N ARG A 173 0.65 -10.66 13.86
CA ARG A 173 -0.08 -9.52 14.41
C ARG A 173 0.87 -8.37 14.79
N LEU A 174 2.02 -8.66 15.40
CA LEU A 174 3.03 -7.66 15.71
C LEU A 174 3.62 -7.03 14.43
N GLU A 175 3.88 -7.83 13.39
CA GLU A 175 4.34 -7.30 12.09
C GLU A 175 3.26 -6.50 11.34
N VAL A 176 1.99 -6.89 11.45
CA VAL A 176 0.85 -6.13 10.91
C VAL A 176 0.79 -4.76 11.58
N ARG A 177 0.92 -4.72 12.92
CA ARG A 177 1.02 -3.45 13.68
C ARG A 177 2.21 -2.61 13.21
N ALA A 178 3.40 -3.20 13.09
CA ALA A 178 4.58 -2.50 12.60
C ALA A 178 4.40 -1.98 11.17
N SER A 179 3.74 -2.75 10.31
CA SER A 179 3.42 -2.36 8.94
C SER A 179 2.48 -1.15 8.87
N PHE A 180 1.50 -1.03 9.77
CA PHE A 180 0.68 0.17 9.87
C PHE A 180 1.49 1.40 10.29
N GLN A 181 2.45 1.26 11.21
CA GLN A 181 3.35 2.37 11.58
C GLN A 181 4.23 2.81 10.41
N ARG A 182 4.68 1.86 9.60
CA ARG A 182 5.41 2.14 8.35
C ARG A 182 4.51 2.85 7.34
N VAL A 183 3.23 2.47 7.24
CA VAL A 183 2.23 3.16 6.40
C VAL A 183 2.00 4.59 6.87
N ASP A 184 1.89 4.86 8.18
CA ASP A 184 1.83 6.22 8.72
C ASP A 184 3.03 7.07 8.27
N THR A 185 4.24 6.49 8.34
CA THR A 185 5.47 7.14 7.87
C THR A 185 5.40 7.48 6.38
N LEU A 186 4.85 6.58 5.55
CA LEU A 186 4.69 6.79 4.11
C LEU A 186 3.62 7.86 3.81
N ILE A 187 2.48 7.84 4.52
CA ILE A 187 1.42 8.86 4.38
C ILE A 187 1.97 10.25 4.68
N ARG A 188 2.85 10.38 5.68
CA ARG A 188 3.50 11.66 6.02
C ARG A 188 4.44 12.18 4.93
N GLN A 189 4.91 11.31 4.02
CA GLN A 189 5.77 11.67 2.88
C GLN A 189 4.97 12.03 1.62
N MET A 190 3.64 11.91 1.62
CA MET A 190 2.78 12.28 0.48
C MET A 190 2.57 13.80 0.36
N LYS A 191 3.54 14.61 0.80
CA LYS A 191 3.46 16.07 0.88
C LYS A 191 3.91 16.81 -0.37
#